data_AF-A0A933IXJ2-F1
#
_entry.id   AF-A0A933IXJ2-F1
#
_cell.length_a   1.000
_cell.length_b   1.000
_cell.length_c   1.000
_cell.angle_alpha   90.00
_cell.angle_beta   90.00
_cell.angle_gamma   90.00
#
_symmetry.space_group_name_H-M   'P 1'
#
loop_
_entity.id
_entity.type
_entity.pdbx_description
1 polymer ?
#
loop_
_entity_poly.entity_id
_entity_poly.type
_entity_poly.pdbx_seq_one_letter_code
_entity_poly.pdbx_strand_id
1 'polypeptide(L)'
;MNKVIDLSTFKNKQLPKNTRENHEKGGDLTELLKKATILRQEIEELKETVVITDFAGLRRIFETRLSAIILKTKNIEVDFFLCGSYIASLLAEIGNNVPESWFAIDYLFKNAKSNNPNDLKRGANVCFLICSVFPKRSQIRCMKYKDYQALGRGLYYNYYGQTGKAIAYFMSKQFQPMVEITKECLRELK
;
A
#
# COMPACT_ATOMS: atom_id res chain seq x y z
N MET A 1 -25.38 -22.90 7.12
CA MET A 1 -24.54 -23.28 8.28
C MET A 1 -23.22 -22.54 8.12
N ASN A 2 -23.06 -21.43 8.85
CA ASN A 2 -21.93 -20.51 8.71
C ASN A 2 -20.70 -21.10 9.39
N LYS A 3 -19.56 -21.20 8.68
CA LYS A 3 -18.27 -21.50 9.29
C LYS A 3 -17.42 -20.24 9.36
N VAL A 4 -17.17 -19.85 10.61
CA VAL A 4 -16.26 -18.79 11.05
C VAL A 4 -14.82 -19.15 10.65
N ILE A 5 -14.05 -18.15 10.22
CA ILE A 5 -12.63 -18.27 9.90
C ILE A 5 -11.84 -18.24 11.21
N ASP A 6 -11.12 -19.33 11.50
CA ASP A 6 -10.16 -19.39 12.59
C ASP A 6 -8.79 -18.86 12.11
N LEU A 7 -8.35 -17.75 12.70
CA LEU A 7 -7.07 -17.09 12.42
C LEU A 7 -5.89 -17.72 13.18
N SER A 8 -6.10 -18.81 13.91
CA SER A 8 -5.05 -19.45 14.73
C SER A 8 -3.99 -20.23 13.93
N THR A 9 -4.24 -20.55 12.66
CA THR A 9 -3.35 -21.41 11.85
C THR A 9 -2.13 -20.68 11.25
N PHE A 10 -2.08 -19.34 11.34
CA PHE A 10 -1.08 -18.52 10.64
C PHE A 10 0.27 -18.36 11.37
N LYS A 11 0.43 -18.95 12.57
CA LYS A 11 1.65 -18.76 13.38
C LYS A 11 2.89 -19.54 12.93
N ASN A 12 2.83 -20.43 11.95
CA ASN A 12 3.94 -21.36 11.68
C ASN A 12 4.19 -21.70 10.21
N LYS A 13 4.41 -20.68 9.36
CA LYS A 13 5.16 -20.91 8.10
C LYS A 13 6.25 -19.85 7.96
N GLN A 14 7.48 -20.30 8.15
CA GLN A 14 8.68 -19.53 7.83
C GLN A 14 8.63 -19.09 6.36
N LEU A 15 8.79 -17.79 6.13
CA LEU A 15 8.92 -17.18 4.81
C LEU A 15 10.08 -17.85 4.04
N PRO A 16 9.88 -18.32 2.80
CA PRO A 16 10.99 -18.75 1.97
C PRO A 16 11.91 -17.56 1.67
N LYS A 17 13.15 -17.66 2.16
CA LYS A 17 14.29 -16.83 1.76
C LYS A 17 14.66 -17.16 0.31
N ASN A 18 14.00 -16.56 -0.68
CA ASN A 18 14.55 -16.27 -2.01
C ASN A 18 13.45 -15.76 -2.94
N THR A 19 13.27 -14.43 -2.98
CA THR A 19 12.85 -13.72 -4.19
C THR A 19 13.29 -12.26 -4.05
N ARG A 20 14.60 -12.07 -3.85
CA ARG A 20 15.25 -10.83 -4.29
C ARG A 20 15.63 -11.06 -5.74
N GLU A 21 15.48 -10.02 -6.55
CA GLU A 21 15.87 -9.92 -7.96
C GLU A 21 14.87 -10.52 -8.96
N ASN A 22 13.97 -9.65 -9.43
CA ASN A 22 13.78 -9.45 -10.86
C ASN A 22 13.12 -8.09 -11.13
N HIS A 23 13.96 -7.16 -11.62
CA HIS A 23 13.72 -6.03 -12.54
C HIS A 23 12.51 -5.12 -12.27
N GLU A 24 12.66 -3.85 -11.87
CA GLU A 24 13.37 -2.78 -12.61
C GLU A 24 13.25 -2.88 -14.13
N LYS A 25 12.00 -2.89 -14.61
CA LYS A 25 11.61 -2.16 -15.82
C LYS A 25 10.36 -1.36 -15.46
N GLY A 26 10.45 -0.03 -15.54
CA GLY A 26 9.25 0.80 -15.52
C GLY A 26 8.41 0.36 -16.71
N GLY A 27 7.34 -0.40 -16.45
CA GLY A 27 6.45 -0.90 -17.49
C GLY A 27 5.91 0.28 -18.27
N ASP A 28 5.95 0.19 -19.60
CA ASP A 28 5.29 1.12 -20.49
C ASP A 28 3.83 1.29 -20.03
N LEU A 29 3.29 2.51 -20.10
CA LEU A 29 1.89 2.78 -19.72
C LEU A 29 0.94 1.81 -20.40
N THR A 30 1.25 1.45 -21.65
CA THR A 30 0.54 0.43 -22.42
C THR A 30 0.48 -0.92 -21.69
N GLU A 31 1.58 -1.39 -21.10
CA GLU A 31 1.61 -2.65 -20.35
C GLU A 31 0.82 -2.56 -19.05
N LEU A 32 0.90 -1.43 -18.35
CA LEU A 32 0.13 -1.18 -17.13
C LEU A 32 -1.37 -1.13 -17.42
N LEU A 33 -1.78 -0.52 -18.54
CA LEU A 33 -3.17 -0.49 -18.98
C LEU A 33 -3.67 -1.86 -19.45
N LYS A 34 -2.85 -2.63 -20.16
CA LYS A 34 -3.16 -4.03 -20.50
C LYS A 34 -3.37 -4.85 -19.24
N LYS A 35 -2.46 -4.75 -18.27
CA LYS A 35 -2.59 -5.42 -16.97
C LYS A 35 -3.87 -4.98 -16.24
N ALA A 36 -4.15 -3.68 -16.17
CA ALA A 36 -5.36 -3.17 -15.52
C ALA A 36 -6.65 -3.64 -16.22
N THR A 37 -6.63 -3.79 -17.54
CA THR A 37 -7.76 -4.30 -18.33
C THR A 37 -8.00 -5.78 -18.07
N ILE A 38 -6.93 -6.59 -18.03
CA ILE A 38 -7.01 -8.01 -17.67
C ILE A 38 -7.57 -8.16 -16.25
N LEU A 39 -7.03 -7.40 -15.29
CA LEU A 39 -7.51 -7.40 -13.91
C LEU A 39 -8.99 -6.98 -13.81
N ARG A 40 -9.45 -6.07 -14.67
CA ARG A 40 -10.87 -5.68 -14.71
C ARG A 40 -11.77 -6.83 -15.18
N GLN A 41 -11.35 -7.62 -16.16
CA GLN A 41 -12.10 -8.82 -16.59
C GLN A 41 -12.19 -9.83 -15.45
N GLU A 42 -11.10 -10.03 -14.71
CA GLU A 42 -11.09 -10.89 -13.51
C GLU A 42 -12.08 -10.41 -12.44
N ILE A 43 -12.31 -9.09 -12.26
CA ILE A 43 -13.34 -8.58 -11.32
C ILE A 43 -14.74 -9.06 -11.70
N GLU A 44 -15.07 -9.08 -12.99
CA GLU A 44 -16.40 -9.49 -13.46
C GLU A 44 -16.64 -10.98 -13.21
N GLU A 45 -15.58 -11.80 -13.28
CA GLU A 45 -15.59 -13.22 -12.92
C GLU A 45 -15.62 -13.45 -11.39
N LEU A 46 -14.98 -12.58 -10.60
CA LEU A 46 -14.95 -12.63 -9.12
C LEU A 46 -16.29 -12.23 -8.44
N LYS A 47 -17.40 -12.14 -9.18
CA LYS A 47 -18.75 -12.01 -8.60
C LYS A 47 -19.19 -13.27 -7.85
N GLU A 48 -18.50 -14.39 -8.05
CA GLU A 48 -18.61 -15.59 -7.23
C GLU A 48 -17.64 -15.55 -6.04
N THR A 49 -18.04 -16.21 -4.94
CA THR A 49 -17.35 -16.20 -3.64
C THR A 49 -15.84 -16.41 -3.76
N VAL A 50 -15.06 -15.34 -3.55
CA VAL A 50 -13.59 -15.38 -3.66
C VAL A 50 -13.01 -16.01 -2.39
N VAL A 51 -12.45 -17.20 -2.51
CA VAL A 51 -11.67 -17.82 -1.43
C VAL A 51 -10.26 -17.25 -1.46
N ILE A 52 -9.94 -16.38 -0.49
CA ILE A 52 -8.59 -15.83 -0.32
C ILE A 52 -7.74 -16.88 0.38
N THR A 53 -6.84 -17.54 -0.36
CA THR A 53 -6.02 -18.64 0.16
C THR A 53 -4.64 -18.18 0.63
N ASP A 54 -4.13 -17.04 0.15
CA ASP A 54 -2.79 -16.56 0.50
C ASP A 54 -2.60 -15.03 0.34
N PHE A 55 -1.41 -14.55 0.71
CA PHE A 55 -0.99 -13.15 0.58
C PHE A 55 -1.03 -12.65 -0.87
N ALA A 56 -0.66 -13.49 -1.82
CA ALA A 56 -0.62 -13.13 -3.24
C ALA A 56 -2.04 -12.86 -3.77
N GLY A 57 -3.01 -13.67 -3.37
CA GLY A 57 -4.43 -13.47 -3.65
C GLY A 57 -4.95 -12.17 -3.06
N LEU A 58 -4.66 -11.89 -1.78
CA LEU A 58 -5.09 -10.64 -1.15
C LEU A 58 -4.47 -9.40 -1.82
N ARG A 59 -3.17 -9.44 -2.14
CA ARG A 59 -2.50 -8.39 -2.89
C ARG A 59 -3.14 -8.18 -4.27
N ARG A 60 -3.41 -9.27 -5.00
CA ARG A 60 -4.03 -9.20 -6.35
C ARG A 60 -5.40 -8.53 -6.27
N ILE A 61 -6.24 -8.88 -5.29
CA ILE A 61 -7.55 -8.25 -5.10
C ILE A 61 -7.41 -6.74 -4.92
N PHE A 62 -6.51 -6.28 -4.04
CA PHE A 62 -6.28 -4.85 -3.85
C PHE A 62 -5.72 -4.18 -5.12
N GLU A 63 -4.75 -4.80 -5.79
CA GLU A 63 -4.13 -4.25 -7.01
C GLU A 63 -5.17 -4.07 -8.12
N THR A 64 -6.01 -5.08 -8.31
CA THR A 64 -7.13 -5.08 -9.25
C THR A 64 -8.13 -3.96 -8.94
N ARG A 65 -8.56 -3.82 -7.69
CA ARG A 65 -9.54 -2.80 -7.29
C ARG A 65 -8.99 -1.39 -7.37
N LEU A 66 -7.76 -1.17 -6.88
CA LEU A 66 -7.09 0.13 -7.00
C LEU A 66 -6.93 0.53 -8.47
N SER A 67 -6.55 -0.41 -9.34
CA SER A 67 -6.43 -0.15 -10.79
C SER A 67 -7.78 0.23 -11.42
N ALA A 68 -8.86 -0.44 -11.05
CA ALA A 68 -10.20 -0.11 -11.54
C ALA A 68 -10.63 1.30 -11.12
N ILE A 69 -10.35 1.72 -9.89
CA ILE A 69 -10.68 3.06 -9.39
C ILE A 69 -9.80 4.14 -10.07
N ILE A 70 -8.52 3.87 -10.27
CA ILE A 70 -7.61 4.77 -11.02
C ILE A 70 -8.16 5.01 -12.43
N LEU A 71 -8.59 3.96 -13.13
CA LEU A 71 -9.20 4.06 -14.45
C LEU A 71 -10.51 4.86 -14.43
N LYS A 72 -11.39 4.57 -13.46
CA LYS A 72 -12.68 5.27 -13.27
C LYS A 72 -12.50 6.77 -12.99
N THR A 73 -11.46 7.14 -12.24
CA THR A 73 -11.13 8.53 -11.90
C THR A 73 -10.33 9.25 -12.99
N LYS A 74 -10.05 8.60 -14.12
CA LYS A 74 -9.27 9.14 -15.27
C LYS A 74 -7.84 9.59 -14.91
N ASN A 75 -7.26 9.07 -13.83
CA ASN A 75 -5.87 9.33 -13.44
C ASN A 75 -4.91 8.36 -14.15
N ILE A 76 -4.86 8.41 -15.49
CA ILE A 76 -4.20 7.40 -16.35
C ILE A 76 -2.66 7.61 -16.44
N GLU A 77 -2.06 8.23 -15.44
CA GLU A 77 -0.61 8.42 -15.39
C GLU A 77 0.08 7.17 -14.81
N VAL A 78 1.26 6.84 -15.34
CA VAL A 78 2.07 5.69 -14.90
C VAL A 78 2.27 5.69 -13.38
N ASP A 79 2.53 6.87 -12.82
CA ASP A 79 2.78 7.07 -11.39
C ASP A 79 1.63 6.54 -10.51
N PHE A 80 0.37 6.71 -10.93
CA PHE A 80 -0.78 6.24 -10.18
C PHE A 80 -0.86 4.73 -10.14
N PHE A 81 -0.59 4.04 -11.26
CA PHE A 81 -0.60 2.58 -11.31
C PHE A 81 0.56 1.99 -10.50
N LEU A 82 1.74 2.59 -10.57
CA LEU A 82 2.89 2.18 -9.75
C LEU A 82 2.60 2.36 -8.25
N CYS A 83 2.02 3.50 -7.86
CA CYS A 83 1.57 3.74 -6.49
C CYS A 83 0.48 2.74 -6.08
N GLY A 84 -0.47 2.43 -6.96
CA GLY A 84 -1.54 1.46 -6.72
C GLY A 84 -1.00 0.07 -6.42
N SER A 85 -0.04 -0.42 -7.22
CA SER A 85 0.59 -1.73 -6.99
C SER A 85 1.40 -1.76 -5.68
N TYR A 86 2.09 -0.65 -5.36
CA TYR A 86 2.79 -0.50 -4.08
C TYR A 86 1.81 -0.57 -2.89
N ILE A 87 0.70 0.18 -2.95
CA ILE A 87 -0.31 0.22 -1.89
C ILE A 87 -1.01 -1.12 -1.75
N ALA A 88 -1.31 -1.83 -2.84
CA ALA A 88 -1.87 -3.17 -2.79
C ALA A 88 -1.00 -4.13 -1.97
N SER A 89 0.32 -4.04 -2.15
CA SER A 89 1.28 -4.80 -1.36
C SER A 89 1.27 -4.38 0.11
N LEU A 90 1.26 -3.07 0.38
CA LEU A 90 1.19 -2.53 1.74
C LEU A 90 -0.08 -2.97 2.49
N LEU A 91 -1.24 -2.93 1.84
CA LEU A 91 -2.52 -3.35 2.42
C LEU A 91 -2.53 -4.84 2.73
N ALA A 92 -2.03 -5.67 1.81
CA ALA A 92 -1.88 -7.10 2.03
C ALA A 92 -0.90 -7.42 3.17
N GLU A 93 0.17 -6.64 3.32
CA GLU A 93 1.17 -6.83 4.38
C GLU A 93 0.59 -6.59 5.77
N ILE A 94 -0.27 -5.58 5.95
CA ILE A 94 -0.85 -5.24 7.25
C ILE A 94 -1.79 -6.31 7.79
N GLY A 95 -2.42 -7.08 6.90
CA GLY A 95 -3.21 -8.24 7.31
C GLY A 95 -2.39 -9.26 8.11
N ASN A 96 -1.07 -9.32 7.89
CA ASN A 96 -0.17 -10.27 8.53
C ASN A 96 0.84 -9.63 9.49
N ASN A 97 1.23 -8.38 9.26
CA ASN A 97 2.30 -7.69 9.97
C ASN A 97 1.84 -6.30 10.41
N VAL A 98 1.62 -6.14 11.71
CA VAL A 98 1.32 -4.82 12.29
C VAL A 98 2.61 -4.00 12.36
N PRO A 99 2.57 -2.68 12.06
CA PRO A 99 3.71 -1.80 12.28
C PRO A 99 4.22 -1.87 13.72
N GLU A 100 5.54 -1.84 13.89
CA GLU A 100 6.20 -1.85 15.20
C GLU A 100 5.72 -0.69 16.09
N SER A 101 5.57 0.49 15.47
CA SER A 101 4.92 1.65 16.07
C SER A 101 3.88 2.21 15.10
N TRP A 102 2.78 2.69 15.67
CA TRP A 102 1.78 3.50 14.95
C TRP A 102 2.10 5.00 14.98
N PHE A 103 3.24 5.39 15.56
CA PHE A 103 3.70 6.77 15.58
C PHE A 103 4.79 6.97 14.53
N ALA A 104 4.46 7.71 13.48
CA ALA A 104 5.38 7.93 12.35
C ALA A 104 6.68 8.63 12.78
N ILE A 105 6.63 9.48 13.80
CA ILE A 105 7.79 10.20 14.35
C ILE A 105 8.82 9.24 14.96
N ASP A 106 8.41 8.10 15.53
CA ASP A 106 9.35 7.13 16.12
C ASP A 106 10.33 6.61 15.05
N TYR A 107 9.84 6.43 13.82
CA TYR A 107 10.67 5.99 12.71
C TYR A 107 11.60 7.09 12.21
N LEU A 108 11.19 8.36 12.29
CA LEU A 108 12.09 9.48 11.98
C LEU A 108 13.26 9.53 12.97
N PHE A 109 12.98 9.39 14.27
CA PHE A 109 14.03 9.33 15.28
C PHE A 109 14.91 8.09 15.15
N LYS A 110 14.35 6.93 14.77
CA LYS A 110 15.13 5.73 14.46
C LYS A 110 16.07 5.96 13.29
N ASN A 111 15.59 6.53 12.18
CA ASN A 111 16.44 6.88 11.04
C ASN A 111 17.57 7.83 11.45
N ALA A 112 17.27 8.86 12.25
CA ALA A 112 18.29 9.81 12.70
C ALA A 112 19.40 9.15 13.54
N LYS A 113 19.10 8.06 14.25
CA LYS A 113 20.07 7.30 15.06
C LYS A 113 20.82 6.23 14.25
N SER A 114 20.12 5.54 13.35
CA SER A 114 20.62 4.35 12.64
C SER A 114 21.14 4.65 11.24
N ASN A 115 20.79 5.81 10.68
CA ASN A 115 20.90 6.16 9.27
C ASN A 115 20.32 5.11 8.31
N ASN A 116 19.36 4.28 8.76
CA ASN A 116 18.74 3.25 7.94
C ASN A 116 17.55 3.84 7.16
N PRO A 117 17.61 3.94 5.82
CA PRO A 117 16.55 4.55 5.02
C PRO A 117 15.21 3.80 5.16
N ASN A 118 15.22 2.50 5.47
CA ASN A 118 13.99 1.73 5.63
C ASN A 118 13.14 2.22 6.81
N ASP A 119 13.73 2.90 7.78
CA ASP A 119 12.98 3.56 8.85
C ASP A 119 12.08 4.66 8.28
N LEU A 120 12.59 5.50 7.37
CA LEU A 120 11.78 6.53 6.68
C LEU A 120 10.63 5.92 5.89
N LYS A 121 10.90 4.83 5.13
CA LYS A 121 9.85 4.11 4.40
C LYS A 121 8.76 3.60 5.35
N ARG A 122 9.14 2.99 6.47
CA ARG A 122 8.18 2.48 7.47
C ARG A 122 7.35 3.62 8.08
N GLY A 123 7.96 4.74 8.44
CA GLY A 123 7.25 5.92 8.93
C GLY A 123 6.28 6.49 7.89
N ALA A 124 6.69 6.57 6.63
CA ALA A 124 5.85 7.05 5.53
C ALA A 124 4.64 6.13 5.29
N ASN A 125 4.86 4.81 5.34
CA ASN A 125 3.80 3.80 5.27
C ASN A 125 2.80 3.99 6.43
N VAL A 126 3.28 4.17 7.66
CA VAL A 126 2.41 4.41 8.82
C VAL A 126 1.55 5.66 8.63
N CYS A 127 2.14 6.77 8.19
CA CYS A 127 1.37 7.97 7.84
C CYS A 127 0.28 7.66 6.80
N PHE A 128 0.64 6.96 5.73
CA PHE A 128 -0.30 6.60 4.67
C PHE A 128 -1.49 5.81 5.22
N LEU A 129 -1.23 4.80 6.05
CA LEU A 129 -2.24 3.94 6.65
C LEU A 129 -3.14 4.66 7.64
N ILE A 130 -2.58 5.57 8.44
CA ILE A 130 -3.38 6.44 9.30
C ILE A 130 -4.30 7.29 8.42
N CYS A 131 -3.79 7.85 7.32
CA CYS A 131 -4.56 8.72 6.46
C CYS A 131 -5.66 7.99 5.66
N SER A 132 -5.45 6.73 5.25
CA SER A 132 -6.34 5.99 4.36
C SER A 132 -7.17 4.90 5.04
N VAL A 133 -6.59 4.13 5.96
CA VAL A 133 -7.21 2.93 6.55
C VAL A 133 -7.73 3.18 7.96
N PHE A 134 -6.93 3.86 8.79
CA PHE A 134 -7.20 4.05 10.21
C PHE A 134 -7.27 5.54 10.61
N PRO A 135 -8.17 6.35 10.00
CA PRO A 135 -8.21 7.80 10.22
C PRO A 135 -8.45 8.19 11.68
N LYS A 136 -9.17 7.36 12.46
CA LYS A 136 -9.37 7.59 13.90
C LYS A 136 -8.06 7.60 14.70
N ARG A 137 -7.01 6.90 14.23
CA ARG A 137 -5.70 6.90 14.90
C ARG A 137 -5.02 8.27 14.87
N SER A 138 -5.37 9.13 13.90
CA SER A 138 -4.86 10.51 13.90
C SER A 138 -5.30 11.31 15.13
N GLN A 139 -6.40 10.92 15.79
CA GLN A 139 -6.96 11.66 16.93
C GLN A 139 -6.38 11.24 18.30
N ILE A 140 -5.56 10.18 18.34
CA ILE A 140 -5.07 9.59 19.61
C ILE A 140 -3.95 10.45 20.25
N ARG A 141 -3.40 11.43 19.52
CA ARG A 141 -2.28 12.28 19.97
C ARG A 141 -2.40 13.71 19.40
N CYS A 142 -1.35 14.51 19.62
CA CYS A 142 -1.26 15.94 19.31
C CYS A 142 -1.14 16.27 17.81
N MET A 143 -1.06 15.28 16.91
CA MET A 143 -0.93 15.51 15.47
C MET A 143 -2.30 15.47 14.80
N LYS A 144 -2.61 16.46 13.97
CA LYS A 144 -3.82 16.49 13.14
C LYS A 144 -3.63 15.62 11.90
N TYR A 145 -4.74 15.26 11.26
CA TYR A 145 -4.74 14.51 10.00
C TYR A 145 -3.82 15.12 8.92
N LYS A 146 -3.85 16.45 8.77
CA LYS A 146 -2.98 17.17 7.82
C LYS A 146 -1.49 17.04 8.14
N ASP A 147 -1.14 16.90 9.41
CA ASP A 147 0.26 16.74 9.83
C ASP A 147 0.77 15.36 9.39
N TYR A 148 -0.06 14.31 9.48
CA TYR A 148 0.28 12.98 8.95
C TYR A 148 0.43 12.98 7.42
N GLN A 149 -0.40 13.75 6.70
CA GLN A 149 -0.25 13.90 5.25
C GLN A 149 1.08 14.57 4.89
N ALA A 150 1.40 15.71 5.53
CA ALA A 150 2.63 16.44 5.28
C ALA A 150 3.86 15.60 5.66
N LEU A 151 3.82 14.96 6.83
CA LEU A 151 4.90 14.09 7.30
C LEU A 151 5.09 12.89 6.37
N GLY A 152 4.01 12.21 5.97
CA GLY A 152 4.08 11.05 5.07
C GLY A 152 4.70 11.40 3.73
N ARG A 153 4.30 12.54 3.14
CA ARG A 153 4.91 13.08 1.92
C ARG A 153 6.41 13.33 2.09
N GLY A 154 6.80 14.02 3.17
CA GLY A 154 8.20 14.33 3.46
C GLY A 154 9.05 13.07 3.69
N LEU A 155 8.54 12.09 4.42
CA LEU A 155 9.26 10.84 4.68
C LEU A 155 9.48 10.02 3.41
N TYR A 156 8.49 9.94 2.51
CA TYR A 156 8.70 9.31 1.20
C TYR A 156 9.74 10.05 0.36
N TYR A 157 9.68 11.38 0.33
CA TYR A 157 10.67 12.18 -0.42
C TYR A 157 12.09 12.04 0.14
N ASN A 158 12.25 12.02 1.47
CA ASN A 158 13.54 11.78 2.11
C ASN A 158 14.06 10.36 1.85
N TYR A 159 13.17 9.35 1.88
CA TYR A 159 13.54 7.98 1.50
C TYR A 159 14.01 7.90 0.05
N TYR A 160 13.34 8.63 -0.86
CA TYR A 160 13.80 8.76 -2.24
C TYR A 160 15.19 9.42 -2.31
N GLY A 161 15.41 10.53 -1.60
CA GLY A 161 16.70 11.21 -1.54
C GLY A 161 17.85 10.30 -1.07
N GLN A 162 17.57 9.38 -0.14
CA GLN A 162 18.58 8.43 0.37
C GLN A 162 18.78 7.18 -0.51
N THR A 163 17.81 6.80 -1.33
CA THR A 163 17.82 5.49 -2.01
C THR A 163 17.69 5.54 -3.53
N GLY A 164 17.30 6.68 -4.10
CA GLY A 164 17.00 6.83 -5.53
C GLY A 164 15.74 6.10 -6.00
N LYS A 165 14.98 5.44 -5.12
CA LYS A 165 13.83 4.61 -5.52
C LYS A 165 12.64 5.45 -5.99
N ALA A 166 12.39 5.44 -7.30
CA ALA A 166 11.35 6.25 -7.96
C ALA A 166 9.95 6.09 -7.35
N ILE A 167 9.56 4.89 -6.91
CA ILE A 167 8.25 4.67 -6.28
C ILE A 167 8.01 5.58 -5.07
N ALA A 168 9.05 5.90 -4.31
CA ALA A 168 8.93 6.79 -3.16
C ALA A 168 8.75 8.25 -3.58
N TYR A 169 9.39 8.66 -4.67
CA TYR A 169 9.12 9.97 -5.28
C TYR A 169 7.66 10.08 -5.73
N PHE A 170 7.15 9.08 -6.46
CA PHE A 170 5.75 9.06 -6.90
C PHE A 170 4.77 9.06 -5.72
N MET A 171 5.00 8.23 -4.70
CA MET A 171 4.20 8.20 -3.48
C MET A 171 4.23 9.53 -2.72
N SER A 172 5.33 10.29 -2.76
CA SER A 172 5.39 11.63 -2.15
C SER A 172 4.49 12.64 -2.89
N LYS A 173 4.49 12.62 -4.23
CA LYS A 173 3.69 13.53 -5.05
C LYS A 173 2.21 13.18 -4.98
N GLN A 174 1.90 11.91 -5.22
CA GLN A 174 0.55 11.37 -5.31
C GLN A 174 -0.04 10.94 -3.96
N PHE A 175 0.61 11.26 -2.84
CA PHE A 175 0.19 10.81 -1.51
C PHE A 175 -1.30 11.02 -1.26
N GLN A 176 -1.79 12.26 -1.44
CA GLN A 176 -3.17 12.59 -1.12
C GLN A 176 -4.18 11.98 -2.11
N PRO A 177 -4.00 12.09 -3.44
CA PRO A 177 -4.83 11.35 -4.39
C PRO A 177 -4.91 9.86 -4.08
N MET A 178 -3.78 9.22 -3.77
CA MET A 178 -3.74 7.79 -3.48
C MET A 178 -4.40 7.43 -2.14
N VAL A 179 -4.36 8.32 -1.14
CA VAL A 179 -5.14 8.16 0.10
C VAL A 179 -6.64 8.10 -0.20
N GLU A 180 -7.15 8.99 -1.05
CA GLU A 180 -8.57 9.00 -1.41
C GLU A 180 -8.98 7.79 -2.25
N ILE A 181 -8.17 7.41 -3.25
CA ILE A 181 -8.36 6.19 -4.04
C ILE A 181 -8.39 4.95 -3.13
N THR A 182 -7.50 4.88 -2.14
CA THR A 182 -7.47 3.78 -1.18
C THR A 182 -8.72 3.73 -0.30
N LYS A 183 -9.22 4.89 0.15
CA LYS A 183 -10.48 4.95 0.91
C LYS A 183 -11.68 4.48 0.08
N GLU A 184 -11.74 4.87 -1.20
CA GLU A 184 -12.78 4.38 -2.13
C GLU A 184 -12.67 2.86 -2.28
N CYS A 185 -11.46 2.33 -2.49
CA CYS A 185 -11.21 0.89 -2.59
C CYS A 185 -11.71 0.12 -1.37
N LEU A 186 -11.43 0.62 -0.16
CA LEU A 186 -11.88 -0.03 1.08
C LEU A 186 -13.38 0.12 1.34
N ARG A 187 -14.04 1.13 0.75
CA ARG A 187 -15.47 1.33 0.85
C ARG A 187 -16.23 0.35 -0.06
N GLU A 188 -15.73 0.10 -1.27
CA GLU A 188 -16.31 -0.85 -2.22
C GLU A 188 -16.14 -2.33 -1.81
N LEU A 189 -15.31 -2.61 -0.80
CA LEU A 189 -15.10 -3.95 -0.23
C LEU A 189 -16.05 -4.29 0.93
N LYS A 190 -16.83 -3.32 1.42
CA LYS A 190 -17.82 -3.50 2.49
C LYS A 190 -19.20 -3.78 1.91
#